data_AF-A0A7S2RF03-F1
#
_entry.id   AF-A0A7S2RF03-F1
#
_cell.length_a   1.000
_cell.length_b   1.000
_cell.length_c   1.000
_cell.angle_alpha   90.00
_cell.angle_beta   90.00
_cell.angle_gamma   90.00
#
_symmetry.space_group_name_H-M   'P 1'
#
loop_
_entity.id
_entity.type
_entity.pdbx_description
1 polymer ?
#
loop_
_entity_poly.entity_id
_entity_poly.type
_entity_poly.pdbx_seq_one_letter_code
_entity_poly.pdbx_strand_id
1 'polypeptide(L)'
;YMYNSDKPKLIIVQGDPLAERGISAITPRVAQLLDVSRGLICLDEDIASYHSPNADRENVSLELTYSELTMVLEDNQKGIVQEMERVVDLYLQEKNKKRHLVGKEPLKDYFRDFALLQEVTKAACFQICGDVTIAHTASNISDFSVSSFYKVGLELGLVYEHQFVPYPQITGDDELLDFNTIDKR
;
A
#
# COMPACT_ATOMS: atom_id res chain seq x y z
N TYR A 1 5.41 -22.76 6.26
CA TYR A 1 6.29 -22.12 5.25
C TYR A 1 7.54 -21.64 5.96
N MET A 2 8.72 -22.15 5.59
CA MET A 2 9.98 -21.62 6.13
C MET A 2 10.31 -20.33 5.37
N TYR A 3 10.42 -19.23 6.10
CA TYR A 3 10.86 -17.93 5.58
C TYR A 3 12.28 -18.08 5.03
N ASN A 4 12.46 -17.90 3.72
CA ASN A 4 13.79 -17.94 3.10
C ASN A 4 14.46 -16.58 3.28
N SER A 5 15.37 -16.47 4.24
CA SER A 5 16.10 -15.25 4.59
C SER A 5 17.02 -14.74 3.48
N ASP A 6 17.30 -15.54 2.47
CA ASP A 6 18.41 -15.31 1.53
C ASP A 6 17.97 -14.58 0.24
N LYS A 7 16.67 -14.32 0.07
CA LYS A 7 16.19 -13.51 -1.05
C LYS A 7 16.51 -12.02 -0.79
N PRO A 8 17.01 -11.27 -1.79
CA PRO A 8 17.11 -9.82 -1.70
C PRO A 8 15.76 -9.20 -1.32
N LYS A 9 15.79 -8.24 -0.41
CA LYS A 9 14.59 -7.56 0.10
C LYS A 9 14.58 -6.11 -0.38
N LEU A 10 13.37 -5.61 -0.62
CA LEU A 10 13.13 -4.23 -1.02
C LEU A 10 11.89 -3.74 -0.28
N ILE A 11 11.96 -2.53 0.30
CA ILE A 11 10.77 -1.88 0.88
C ILE A 11 10.07 -1.10 -0.21
N ILE A 12 8.81 -1.41 -0.47
CA ILE A 12 8.00 -0.69 -1.46
C ILE A 12 7.27 0.47 -0.80
N VAL A 13 7.38 1.66 -1.37
CA VAL A 13 6.67 2.88 -0.98
C VAL A 13 5.86 3.42 -2.15
N GLN A 14 4.80 4.18 -1.86
CA GLN A 14 3.77 4.55 -2.84
C GLN A 14 3.66 6.05 -3.09
N GLY A 15 4.79 6.74 -3.15
CA GLY A 15 4.86 8.16 -3.53
C GLY A 15 4.32 9.15 -2.50
N ASP A 16 4.14 8.74 -1.25
CA ASP A 16 3.82 9.66 -0.17
C ASP A 16 4.90 10.76 -0.05
N PRO A 17 4.51 12.05 0.07
CA PRO A 17 5.46 13.12 0.31
C PRO A 17 6.11 12.99 1.68
N LEU A 18 7.34 13.49 1.80
CA LEU A 18 8.02 13.59 3.09
C LEU A 18 7.14 14.36 4.09
N ALA A 19 6.87 13.72 5.23
CA ALA A 19 6.08 14.29 6.31
C ALA A 19 6.76 13.99 7.65
N GLU A 20 6.47 14.80 8.67
CA GLU A 20 7.01 14.59 10.02
C GLU A 20 6.42 13.34 10.72
N ARG A 21 5.28 12.84 10.22
CA ARG A 21 4.53 11.70 10.77
C ARG A 21 3.89 10.88 9.64
N GLY A 22 3.48 9.65 9.95
CA GLY A 22 2.82 8.75 8.99
C GLY A 22 3.82 7.89 8.21
N ILE A 23 3.36 7.20 7.18
CA ILE A 23 4.14 6.18 6.45
C ILE A 23 5.45 6.74 5.87
N SER A 24 5.44 7.94 5.30
CA SER A 24 6.65 8.56 4.74
C SER A 24 7.72 8.90 5.80
N ALA A 25 7.34 9.07 7.06
CA ALA A 25 8.30 9.24 8.16
C ALA A 25 8.88 7.90 8.66
N ILE A 26 8.13 6.81 8.51
CA ILE A 26 8.46 5.48 9.04
C ILE A 26 9.32 4.68 8.06
N THR A 27 8.99 4.72 6.77
CA THR A 27 9.62 3.84 5.77
C THR A 27 11.15 4.04 5.62
N PRO A 28 11.74 5.25 5.75
CA PRO A 28 13.20 5.39 5.74
C PRO A 28 13.86 4.69 6.93
N ARG A 29 13.24 4.76 8.11
CA ARG A 29 13.75 4.11 9.33
C ARG A 29 13.68 2.59 9.22
N VAL A 30 12.58 2.05 8.68
CA VAL A 30 12.47 0.61 8.44
C VAL A 30 13.52 0.15 7.42
N ALA A 31 13.77 0.93 6.37
CA ALA A 31 14.82 0.63 5.38
C ALA A 31 16.21 0.59 6.02
N GLN A 32 16.51 1.57 6.87
CA GLN A 32 17.77 1.63 7.62
C GLN A 32 17.92 0.45 8.58
N LEU A 33 16.89 0.09 9.34
CA LEU A 33 16.94 -0.99 10.32
C LEU A 33 17.09 -2.37 9.69
N LEU A 34 16.52 -2.56 8.50
CA LEU A 34 16.64 -3.81 7.75
C LEU A 34 17.88 -3.86 6.86
N ASP A 35 18.62 -2.75 6.72
CA ASP A 35 19.73 -2.57 5.79
C ASP A 35 19.34 -2.92 4.33
N VAL A 36 18.22 -2.34 3.89
CA VAL A 36 17.65 -2.57 2.55
C VAL A 36 17.36 -1.26 1.84
N SER A 37 17.37 -1.31 0.50
CA SER A 37 16.93 -0.19 -0.33
C SER A 37 15.40 -0.08 -0.38
N ARG A 38 14.91 1.07 -0.84
CA ARG A 38 13.50 1.29 -1.15
C ARG A 38 13.24 1.19 -2.65
N GLY A 39 12.05 0.72 -3.00
CA GLY A 39 11.44 0.85 -4.31
C GLY A 39 10.26 1.81 -4.22
N LEU A 40 10.13 2.69 -5.20
CA LEU A 40 9.09 3.71 -5.25
C LEU A 40 8.14 3.42 -6.41
N ILE A 41 6.84 3.32 -6.11
CA ILE A 41 5.78 3.20 -7.11
C ILE A 41 4.97 4.48 -7.12
N CYS A 42 4.89 5.14 -8.27
CA CYS A 42 4.12 6.38 -8.44
C CYS A 42 2.95 6.18 -9.41
N LEU A 43 1.83 6.82 -9.14
CA LEU A 43 0.85 7.13 -10.19
C LEU A 43 1.52 7.87 -11.36
N ASP A 44 1.07 7.55 -12.57
CA ASP A 44 1.44 8.24 -13.80
C ASP A 44 1.04 9.73 -13.75
N GLU A 45 1.76 10.57 -14.51
CA GLU A 45 1.59 12.03 -14.49
C GLU A 45 0.21 12.48 -14.98
N ASP A 46 -0.39 11.73 -15.90
CA ASP A 46 -1.74 11.96 -16.42
C ASP A 46 -2.84 11.62 -15.41
N ILE A 47 -2.57 10.74 -14.44
CA ILE A 47 -3.46 10.43 -13.32
C ILE A 47 -3.33 11.49 -12.22
N ALA A 48 -2.09 11.75 -11.77
CA ALA A 48 -1.81 12.69 -10.71
C ALA A 48 -0.44 13.36 -10.89
N SER A 49 -0.41 14.45 -11.66
CA SER A 49 0.84 15.17 -12.00
C SER A 49 1.64 15.67 -10.80
N TYR A 50 0.98 15.87 -9.65
CA TYR A 50 1.63 16.28 -8.41
C TYR A 50 2.26 15.11 -7.65
N HIS A 51 1.93 13.86 -7.96
CA HIS A 51 2.28 12.72 -7.11
C HIS A 51 3.76 12.39 -7.19
N SER A 52 4.26 12.04 -8.38
CA SER A 52 5.67 11.69 -8.58
C SER A 52 6.64 12.81 -8.18
N PRO A 53 6.43 14.09 -8.54
CA PRO A 53 7.35 15.17 -8.14
C PRO A 53 7.48 15.39 -6.63
N ASN A 54 6.43 15.05 -5.86
CA ASN A 54 6.41 15.23 -4.41
C ASN A 54 6.88 13.98 -3.64
N ALA A 55 7.08 12.86 -4.31
CA ALA A 55 7.47 11.60 -3.70
C ALA A 55 8.88 11.65 -3.07
N ASP A 56 9.01 11.04 -1.90
CA ASP A 56 10.28 10.83 -1.23
C ASP A 56 11.16 9.80 -1.99
N ARG A 57 12.36 10.22 -2.38
CA ARG A 57 13.32 9.41 -3.16
C ARG A 57 14.58 9.04 -2.38
N GLU A 58 14.64 9.32 -1.08
CA GLU A 58 15.82 8.97 -0.29
C GLU A 58 16.05 7.43 -0.28
N ASN A 59 17.26 6.95 -0.55
CA ASN A 59 17.55 5.50 -0.57
C ASN A 59 16.63 4.68 -1.53
N VAL A 60 16.08 5.31 -2.58
CA VAL A 60 15.33 4.61 -3.63
C VAL A 60 16.30 4.07 -4.68
N SER A 61 16.16 2.79 -5.00
CA SER A 61 16.99 2.06 -5.97
C SER A 61 16.22 1.54 -7.18
N LEU A 62 14.89 1.59 -7.11
CA LEU A 62 13.95 1.18 -8.14
C LEU A 62 12.79 2.17 -8.15
N GLU A 63 12.48 2.73 -9.31
CA GLU A 63 11.27 3.54 -9.53
C GLU A 63 10.45 2.88 -10.64
N LEU A 64 9.15 2.70 -10.39
CA LEU A 64 8.19 2.21 -11.38
C LEU A 64 6.92 3.06 -11.31
N THR A 65 6.16 3.03 -12.39
CA THR A 65 4.85 3.68 -12.52
C THR A 65 3.72 2.70 -12.26
N TYR A 66 2.54 3.25 -11.98
CA TYR A 66 1.30 2.47 -11.90
C TYR A 66 1.04 1.73 -13.21
N SER A 67 1.18 2.41 -14.35
CA SER A 67 1.02 1.78 -15.67
C SER A 67 1.95 0.58 -15.89
N GLU A 68 3.23 0.67 -15.53
CA GLU A 68 4.17 -0.47 -15.61
C GLU A 68 3.71 -1.67 -14.77
N LEU A 69 3.19 -1.43 -13.55
CA LEU A 69 2.67 -2.53 -12.73
C LEU A 69 1.36 -3.09 -13.28
N THR A 70 0.48 -2.27 -13.85
CA THR A 70 -0.73 -2.78 -14.51
C THR A 70 -0.41 -3.67 -15.70
N MET A 71 0.64 -3.35 -16.47
CA MET A 71 1.10 -4.20 -17.57
C MET A 71 1.54 -5.58 -17.06
N VAL A 72 2.28 -5.63 -15.95
CA VAL A 72 2.69 -6.89 -15.32
C VAL A 72 1.48 -7.75 -14.95
N LEU A 73 0.45 -7.13 -14.36
CA LEU A 73 -0.77 -7.84 -13.97
C LEU A 73 -1.55 -8.35 -15.19
N GLU A 74 -1.73 -7.52 -16.22
CA GLU A 74 -2.44 -7.87 -17.45
C GLU A 74 -1.75 -8.98 -18.25
N ASP A 75 -0.42 -8.99 -18.28
CA ASP A 75 0.36 -10.03 -18.96
C ASP A 75 0.16 -11.42 -18.32
N ASN A 76 -0.06 -11.47 -17.01
CA ASN A 76 -0.31 -12.71 -16.28
C ASN A 76 -1.80 -13.10 -16.28
N GLN A 77 -2.69 -12.13 -16.11
CA GLN A 77 -4.13 -12.34 -16.13
C GLN A 77 -4.83 -11.20 -16.86
N LYS A 78 -5.15 -11.43 -18.13
CA LYS A 78 -5.88 -10.45 -18.95
C LYS A 78 -7.21 -10.05 -18.31
N GLY A 79 -7.45 -8.75 -18.24
CA GLY A 79 -8.63 -8.11 -17.70
C GLY A 79 -8.66 -7.97 -16.17
N ILE A 80 -7.58 -8.36 -15.47
CA ILE A 80 -7.55 -8.26 -14.01
C ILE A 80 -7.57 -6.81 -13.53
N VAL A 81 -6.93 -5.89 -14.25
CA VAL A 81 -6.88 -4.47 -13.84
C VAL A 81 -8.28 -3.85 -13.94
N GLN A 82 -9.02 -4.19 -15.01
CA GLN A 82 -10.41 -3.75 -15.18
C GLN A 82 -11.33 -4.31 -14.08
N GLU A 83 -11.08 -5.54 -13.64
CA GLU A 83 -11.82 -6.13 -12.52
C GLU A 83 -11.47 -5.46 -11.18
N MET A 84 -10.19 -5.12 -10.95
CA MET A 84 -9.77 -4.35 -9.78
C MET A 84 -10.45 -2.97 -9.75
N GLU A 85 -10.46 -2.26 -10.87
CA GLU A 85 -11.19 -0.99 -11.02
C GLU A 85 -12.66 -1.14 -10.66
N ARG A 86 -13.32 -2.17 -11.19
CA ARG A 86 -14.74 -2.45 -10.91
C ARG A 86 -15.00 -2.67 -9.42
N VAL A 87 -14.18 -3.47 -8.74
CA VAL A 87 -14.35 -3.77 -7.30
C VAL A 87 -14.03 -2.53 -6.45
N VAL A 88 -12.98 -1.77 -6.79
CA VAL A 88 -12.69 -0.48 -6.12
C VAL A 88 -13.87 0.48 -6.27
N ASP A 89 -14.45 0.60 -7.47
CA ASP A 89 -15.58 1.48 -7.73
C ASP A 89 -16.83 1.07 -6.95
N LEU A 90 -17.10 -0.24 -6.82
CA LEU A 90 -18.17 -0.74 -5.95
C LEU A 90 -17.93 -0.37 -4.49
N TYR A 91 -16.72 -0.58 -3.98
CA TYR A 91 -16.37 -0.26 -2.60
C TYR A 91 -16.48 1.24 -2.33
N LEU A 92 -16.10 2.09 -3.29
CA LEU A 92 -16.24 3.53 -3.22
C LEU A 92 -17.73 3.94 -3.15
N GLN A 93 -18.58 3.33 -3.98
CA GLN A 93 -20.03 3.55 -3.96
C GLN A 93 -20.64 3.16 -2.61
N GLU A 94 -20.28 1.99 -2.06
CA GLU A 94 -20.76 1.53 -0.76
C GLU A 94 -20.31 2.46 0.38
N LYS A 95 -19.05 2.89 0.37
CA LYS A 95 -18.52 3.86 1.34
C LYS A 95 -19.26 5.19 1.24
N ASN A 96 -19.51 5.69 0.04
CA ASN A 96 -20.25 6.93 -0.17
C ASN A 96 -21.71 6.81 0.27
N LYS A 97 -22.37 5.66 0.05
CA LYS A 97 -23.70 5.38 0.60
C LYS A 97 -23.70 5.43 2.12
N LYS A 98 -22.72 4.80 2.79
CA LYS A 98 -22.56 4.88 4.25
C LYS A 98 -22.33 6.31 4.74
N ARG A 99 -21.51 7.11 4.05
CA ARG A 99 -21.25 8.52 4.38
C ARG A 99 -22.49 9.38 4.25
N HIS A 100 -23.27 9.19 3.18
CA HIS A 100 -24.52 9.89 2.96
C HIS A 100 -25.52 9.63 4.09
N LEU A 101 -25.64 8.38 4.56
CA LEU A 101 -26.51 8.02 5.70
C LEU A 101 -26.15 8.74 7.01
N VAL A 102 -24.90 9.19 7.15
CA VAL A 102 -24.43 9.95 8.33
C VAL A 102 -24.20 11.44 8.02
N GLY A 103 -24.77 11.95 6.93
CA GLY A 103 -24.71 13.37 6.55
C GLY A 103 -23.33 13.87 6.15
N LYS A 104 -22.42 12.97 5.73
CA LYS A 104 -21.08 13.34 5.23
C LYS A 104 -21.06 13.38 3.72
N GLU A 105 -20.32 14.36 3.18
CA GLU A 105 -19.99 14.44 1.75
C GLU A 105 -19.31 13.18 1.24
N PRO A 106 -19.42 12.85 -0.06
CA PRO A 106 -18.67 11.76 -0.68
C PRO A 106 -17.16 11.85 -0.43
N LEU A 107 -16.49 10.70 -0.55
CA LEU A 107 -15.03 10.63 -0.60
C LEU A 107 -14.50 11.41 -1.80
N LYS A 108 -13.30 11.96 -1.66
CA LYS A 108 -12.63 12.71 -2.73
C LYS A 108 -12.22 11.78 -3.86
N ASP A 109 -12.15 12.30 -5.08
CA ASP A 109 -11.88 11.50 -6.29
C ASP A 109 -10.55 10.73 -6.21
N TYR A 110 -9.52 11.34 -5.59
CA TYR A 110 -8.22 10.70 -5.39
C TYR A 110 -8.31 9.38 -4.62
N PHE A 111 -9.37 9.12 -3.83
CA PHE A 111 -9.51 7.85 -3.13
C PHE A 111 -9.48 6.66 -4.09
N ARG A 112 -10.04 6.82 -5.29
CA ARG A 112 -10.02 5.77 -6.31
C ARG A 112 -8.59 5.48 -6.76
N ASP A 113 -7.85 6.52 -7.13
CA ASP A 113 -6.51 6.39 -7.71
C ASP A 113 -5.52 5.80 -6.70
N PHE A 114 -5.54 6.29 -5.45
CA PHE A 114 -4.70 5.76 -4.40
C PHE A 114 -5.16 4.38 -3.91
N ALA A 115 -6.46 4.04 -4.00
CA ALA A 115 -6.91 2.69 -3.78
C ALA A 115 -6.31 1.73 -4.82
N LEU A 116 -6.40 2.08 -6.10
CA LEU A 116 -5.83 1.28 -7.18
C LEU A 116 -4.32 1.17 -7.07
N LEU A 117 -3.62 2.27 -6.78
CA LEU A 117 -2.16 2.26 -6.57
C LEU A 117 -1.77 1.23 -5.51
N GLN A 118 -2.44 1.22 -4.35
CA GLN A 118 -2.18 0.25 -3.27
C GLN A 118 -2.43 -1.20 -3.71
N GLU A 119 -3.55 -1.47 -4.37
CA GLU A 119 -3.93 -2.84 -4.71
C GLU A 119 -3.05 -3.39 -5.85
N VAL A 120 -2.83 -2.60 -6.90
CA VAL A 120 -1.96 -2.96 -8.04
C VAL A 120 -0.53 -3.18 -7.56
N THR A 121 -0.02 -2.32 -6.68
CA THR A 121 1.33 -2.49 -6.12
C THR A 121 1.47 -3.82 -5.40
N LYS A 122 0.55 -4.15 -4.49
CA LYS A 122 0.60 -5.41 -3.74
C LYS A 122 0.53 -6.63 -4.67
N ALA A 123 -0.44 -6.62 -5.58
CA ALA A 123 -0.66 -7.72 -6.51
C ALA A 123 0.54 -7.93 -7.44
N ALA A 124 1.06 -6.86 -8.04
CA ALA A 124 2.19 -6.94 -8.96
C ALA A 124 3.47 -7.36 -8.25
N CYS A 125 3.76 -6.79 -7.07
CA CYS A 125 4.92 -7.21 -6.27
C CYS A 125 4.82 -8.68 -5.86
N PHE A 126 3.65 -9.16 -5.45
CA PHE A 126 3.47 -10.57 -5.12
C PHE A 126 3.69 -11.46 -6.36
N GLN A 127 3.16 -11.07 -7.51
CA GLN A 127 3.31 -11.81 -8.76
C GLN A 127 4.78 -11.88 -9.22
N ILE A 128 5.53 -10.78 -9.12
CA ILE A 128 6.95 -10.70 -9.52
C ILE A 128 7.83 -11.50 -8.56
N CYS A 129 7.65 -11.31 -7.25
CA CYS A 129 8.55 -11.84 -6.22
C CYS A 129 8.19 -13.26 -5.76
N GLY A 130 6.95 -13.69 -6.01
CA GLY A 130 6.36 -14.93 -5.50
C GLY A 130 6.04 -14.89 -4.00
N ASP A 131 6.35 -13.80 -3.30
CA ASP A 131 6.01 -13.57 -1.90
C ASP A 131 6.01 -12.06 -1.59
N VAL A 132 5.20 -11.63 -0.62
CA VAL A 132 5.13 -10.25 -0.15
C VAL A 132 4.75 -10.22 1.33
N THR A 133 5.30 -9.26 2.07
CA THR A 133 4.89 -8.95 3.44
C THR A 133 4.23 -7.58 3.45
N ILE A 134 2.97 -7.53 3.85
CA ILE A 134 2.15 -6.32 3.89
C ILE A 134 1.96 -5.92 5.35
N ALA A 135 2.62 -4.83 5.76
CA ALA A 135 2.50 -4.30 7.10
C ALA A 135 1.43 -3.22 7.15
N HIS A 136 0.41 -3.40 8.00
CA HIS A 136 -0.48 -2.32 8.38
C HIS A 136 0.12 -1.55 9.55
N THR A 137 0.07 -0.22 9.51
CA THR A 137 0.54 0.61 10.62
C THR A 137 -0.57 0.95 11.61
N ALA A 138 -1.76 0.37 11.49
CA ALA A 138 -2.86 0.62 12.42
C ALA A 138 -3.53 -0.69 12.83
N SER A 139 -3.84 -0.80 14.13
CA SER A 139 -4.62 -1.92 14.68
C SER A 139 -6.10 -1.87 14.27
N ASN A 140 -6.60 -0.68 13.94
CA ASN A 140 -7.95 -0.47 13.41
C ASN A 140 -7.87 0.37 12.13
N ILE A 141 -8.39 -0.17 11.03
CA ILE A 141 -8.44 0.51 9.74
C ILE A 141 -9.81 1.19 9.61
N SER A 142 -9.81 2.52 9.57
CA SER A 142 -11.02 3.30 9.35
C SER A 142 -11.69 2.94 8.02
N ASP A 143 -13.00 2.66 8.05
CA ASP A 143 -13.84 2.36 6.88
C ASP A 143 -13.74 3.42 5.76
N PHE A 144 -13.35 4.65 6.10
CA PHE A 144 -13.22 5.79 5.19
C PHE A 144 -11.76 6.21 4.94
N SER A 145 -10.82 5.28 5.13
CA SER A 145 -9.42 5.44 4.74
C SER A 145 -9.14 4.74 3.40
N VAL A 146 -8.13 5.19 2.67
CA VAL A 146 -7.63 4.48 1.48
C VAL A 146 -7.18 3.06 1.85
N SER A 147 -6.52 2.87 3.00
CA SER A 147 -6.09 1.54 3.46
C SER A 147 -7.23 0.53 3.59
N SER A 148 -8.47 0.96 3.81
CA SER A 148 -9.63 0.05 3.90
C SER A 148 -10.00 -0.67 2.60
N PHE A 149 -9.40 -0.28 1.48
CA PHE A 149 -9.53 -0.98 0.20
C PHE A 149 -8.64 -2.23 0.11
N TYR A 150 -7.83 -2.54 1.12
CA TYR A 150 -6.96 -3.75 1.15
C TYR A 150 -7.68 -5.07 0.87
N LYS A 151 -8.99 -5.09 1.08
CA LYS A 151 -9.89 -6.22 0.83
C LYS A 151 -10.06 -6.55 -0.64
N VAL A 152 -9.84 -5.60 -1.56
CA VAL A 152 -9.98 -5.81 -3.01
C VAL A 152 -9.04 -6.92 -3.48
N GLY A 153 -7.75 -6.83 -3.13
CA GLY A 153 -6.78 -7.86 -3.49
C GLY A 153 -7.08 -9.23 -2.84
N LEU A 154 -7.67 -9.24 -1.64
CA LEU A 154 -8.11 -10.48 -0.99
C LEU A 154 -9.33 -11.11 -1.70
N GLU A 155 -10.33 -10.29 -2.04
CA GLU A 155 -11.55 -10.72 -2.74
C GLU A 155 -11.25 -11.30 -4.13
N LEU A 156 -10.28 -10.69 -4.82
CA LEU A 156 -9.85 -11.12 -6.15
C LEU A 156 -8.78 -12.23 -6.12
N GLY A 157 -8.32 -12.66 -4.95
CA GLY A 157 -7.28 -13.69 -4.81
C GLY A 157 -5.89 -13.26 -5.32
N LEU A 158 -5.64 -11.95 -5.37
CA LEU A 158 -4.38 -11.35 -5.80
C LEU A 158 -3.34 -11.28 -4.67
N VAL A 159 -3.82 -11.32 -3.43
CA VAL A 159 -3.04 -11.48 -2.21
C VAL A 159 -3.85 -12.33 -1.23
N TYR A 160 -3.20 -12.80 -0.17
CA TYR A 160 -3.73 -13.74 0.81
C TYR A 160 -3.51 -13.25 2.23
N GLU A 161 -4.39 -13.64 3.16
CA GLU A 161 -4.36 -13.16 4.55
C GLU A 161 -3.02 -13.37 5.26
N HIS A 162 -2.32 -14.48 4.99
CA HIS A 162 -1.03 -14.79 5.63
C HIS A 162 0.11 -13.82 5.27
N GLN A 163 -0.08 -12.99 4.24
CA GLN A 163 0.87 -11.97 3.82
C GLN A 163 0.69 -10.67 4.63
N PHE A 164 -0.43 -10.50 5.30
CA PHE A 164 -0.72 -9.34 6.12
C PHE A 164 -0.20 -9.57 7.54
N VAL A 165 0.73 -8.72 7.96
CA VAL A 165 1.24 -8.73 9.33
C VAL A 165 0.44 -7.70 10.13
N PRO A 166 -0.22 -8.12 11.22
CA PRO A 166 -0.96 -7.19 12.06
C PRO A 166 0.01 -6.22 12.74
N TYR A 167 -0.44 -4.98 12.93
CA TYR A 167 0.26 -4.07 13.84
C TYR A 167 0.20 -4.67 15.25
N PRO A 168 1.33 -5.03 15.88
CA PRO A 168 1.29 -5.62 17.20
C PRO A 168 0.66 -4.64 18.19
N GLN A 169 -0.35 -5.10 18.95
CA GLN A 169 -0.65 -4.44 20.21
C GLN A 169 0.49 -4.79 21.15
N ILE A 170 1.46 -3.88 21.30
CA ILE A 170 2.58 -4.09 22.21
C ILE A 170 1.99 -4.21 23.62
N THR A 171 1.90 -5.44 24.13
CA THR A 171 1.62 -5.74 25.53
C THR A 171 2.85 -6.45 26.09
N GLY A 172 3.77 -5.69 26.68
CA GLY A 172 4.95 -6.22 27.38
C GLY A 172 6.28 -6.06 26.61
N ASP A 173 7.36 -6.17 27.39
CA ASP A 173 8.76 -5.72 27.18
C ASP A 173 9.56 -6.32 25.99
N ASP A 174 8.92 -6.70 24.89
CA ASP A 174 9.62 -7.14 23.66
C ASP A 174 9.82 -5.94 22.69
N GLU A 175 10.69 -5.01 23.09
CA GLU A 175 11.14 -3.90 22.23
C GLU A 175 12.15 -4.38 21.19
N LEU A 176 11.67 -4.76 20.00
CA LEU A 176 12.53 -4.80 18.80
C LEU A 176 12.31 -3.59 17.87
N LEU A 177 11.20 -2.88 18.02
CA LEU A 177 10.91 -1.61 17.35
C LEU A 177 10.04 -0.78 18.30
N ASP A 178 10.60 0.29 18.87
CA ASP A 178 9.80 1.22 19.66
C ASP A 178 8.90 2.04 18.72
N PHE A 179 7.71 1.51 18.47
CA PHE A 179 6.74 2.18 17.63
C PHE A 179 6.25 3.50 18.25
N ASN A 180 6.41 3.75 19.54
CA ASN A 180 6.07 5.05 20.13
C ASN A 180 7.09 6.14 19.76
N THR A 181 8.34 5.78 19.46
CA THR A 181 9.32 6.73 18.88
C THR A 181 9.21 6.86 17.36
N ILE A 182 8.62 5.87 16.69
CA ILE A 182 8.46 5.82 15.23
C ILE A 182 7.11 6.41 14.76
N ASP A 183 6.03 6.22 15.53
CA ASP A 183 4.68 6.67 15.23
C ASP A 183 4.13 7.55 16.37
N LYS A 184 4.07 8.87 16.12
CA LYS A 184 3.59 9.88 17.08
C LYS A 184 2.13 10.29 16.87
N ARG A 185 1.29 9.39 16.35
CA ARG A 185 -0.15 9.66 16.23
C ARG A 185 -0.81 9.79 17.61
#